data_AF-A0A382YA30-F1
#
_entry.id   AF-A0A382YA30-F1
#
_cell.length_a   1.000
_cell.length_b   1.000
_cell.length_c   1.000
_cell.angle_alpha   90.00
_cell.angle_beta   90.00
_cell.angle_gamma   90.00
#
_symmetry.space_group_name_H-M   'P 1'
#
loop_
_entity.id
_entity.type
_entity.pdbx_description
1 polymer ?
#
loop_
_entity_poly.entity_id
_entity_poly.type
_entity_poly.pdbx_seq_one_letter_code
_entity_poly.pdbx_strand_id
1 'polypeptide(L)'
;SYNIQLSQNSSWAVISVDTNTESLIYIDTEHIDWDEGWYWRVRPVYSDNSMGGWILAHPDIPNSTDRYFNIASARSSATATGNYQGEGITIFSSFFDYYSAAIDENGNEIWNSGDEELIYYNTDYYGQFFGAKLDDGAENYLPVVEYDLNNNIVWQEPADHFSHHDMIQLPNGNYMSIVEDIRLGPIPSDLDGGLSFLFMGLGYLANGFTDEFPWVGDRIVEWDQSGNEVWSWSSFDYYSMQDYDEIAGTWWTAFSEGKFDWTHA
;
A
#
# COMPACT_ATOMS: atom_id res chain seq x y z
N SER A 1 20.91 9.47 -37.87
CA SER A 1 20.72 9.60 -36.41
C SER A 1 19.34 10.20 -36.14
N TYR A 2 18.97 10.42 -34.89
CA TYR A 2 17.71 11.05 -34.50
C TYR A 2 17.99 12.26 -33.63
N ASN A 3 17.15 13.29 -33.77
CA ASN A 3 17.12 14.44 -32.89
C ASN A 3 15.89 14.32 -32.00
N ILE A 4 16.09 14.36 -30.68
CA ILE A 4 15.02 14.34 -29.68
C ILE A 4 14.95 15.70 -28.98
N GLN A 5 13.72 16.16 -28.75
CA GLN A 5 13.45 17.34 -27.95
C GLN A 5 12.44 17.05 -26.84
N LEU A 6 12.65 17.69 -25.70
CA LEU A 6 11.78 17.63 -24.51
C LEU A 6 11.46 19.06 -24.05
N SER A 7 10.21 19.31 -23.63
CA SER A 7 9.73 20.62 -23.16
C SER A 7 8.57 20.47 -22.18
N GLN A 8 8.46 21.36 -21.20
CA GLN A 8 7.26 21.46 -20.35
C GLN A 8 6.09 22.20 -21.04
N ASN A 9 6.32 22.76 -22.23
CA ASN A 9 5.35 23.59 -22.92
C ASN A 9 5.09 23.09 -24.36
N SER A 10 3.81 22.82 -24.66
CA SER A 10 3.35 22.37 -25.98
C SER A 10 3.60 23.35 -27.13
N SER A 11 3.90 24.62 -26.83
CA SER A 11 4.32 25.62 -27.83
C SER A 11 5.78 25.50 -28.24
N TRP A 12 6.58 24.69 -27.54
CA TRP A 12 8.01 24.51 -27.79
C TRP A 12 8.83 25.80 -27.70
N ALA A 13 8.33 26.81 -26.98
CA ALA A 13 9.01 28.09 -26.80
C ALA A 13 10.26 27.99 -25.90
N VAL A 14 10.26 27.05 -24.95
CA VAL A 14 11.39 26.73 -24.07
C VAL A 14 11.66 25.24 -24.22
N ILE A 15 12.89 24.88 -24.58
CA ILE A 15 13.30 23.50 -24.80
C ILE A 15 14.25 23.11 -23.67
N SER A 16 13.88 22.08 -22.91
CA SER A 16 14.69 21.58 -21.80
C SER A 16 15.78 20.64 -22.29
N VAL A 17 15.48 19.84 -23.32
CA VAL A 17 16.45 18.92 -23.94
C VAL A 17 16.38 19.07 -25.45
N ASP A 18 17.54 19.20 -26.11
CA ASP A 18 17.69 19.12 -27.56
C ASP A 18 19.01 18.39 -27.88
N THR A 19 18.91 17.13 -28.30
CA THR A 19 20.11 16.30 -28.51
C THR A 19 19.98 15.35 -29.68
N ASN A 20 21.13 14.94 -30.21
CA ASN A 20 21.24 13.96 -31.28
C ASN A 20 21.72 12.62 -30.72
N THR A 21 21.06 11.54 -31.11
CA THR A 21 21.43 10.17 -30.75
C THR A 21 21.52 9.28 -31.99
N GLU A 22 22.49 8.37 -31.99
CA GLU A 22 22.58 7.30 -32.99
C GLU A 22 21.82 6.04 -32.54
N SER A 23 21.41 5.98 -31.26
CA SER A 23 20.64 4.90 -30.67
C SER A 23 19.13 5.11 -30.86
N LEU A 24 18.38 4.02 -30.90
CA LEU A 24 16.91 4.04 -30.83
C LEU A 24 16.38 4.26 -29.40
N ILE A 25 17.28 4.25 -28.41
CA ILE A 25 16.99 4.49 -27.00
C ILE A 25 17.77 5.73 -26.56
N TYR A 26 17.07 6.63 -25.88
CA TYR A 26 17.64 7.78 -25.19
C TYR A 26 17.12 7.78 -23.75
N ILE A 27 18.02 7.97 -22.80
CA ILE A 27 17.72 8.02 -21.36
C ILE A 27 18.21 9.39 -20.89
N ASP A 28 17.29 10.20 -20.36
CA ASP A 28 17.60 11.47 -19.71
C ASP A 28 17.49 11.27 -18.18
N THR A 29 18.54 11.66 -17.45
CA THR A 29 18.62 11.52 -15.99
C THR A 29 18.79 12.86 -15.28
N GLU A 30 18.76 13.99 -16.00
CA GLU A 30 19.17 15.29 -15.49
C GLU A 30 18.10 16.38 -15.63
N HIS A 31 17.17 16.25 -16.57
CA HIS A 31 16.28 17.36 -16.97
C HIS A 31 14.80 17.12 -16.68
N ILE A 32 14.47 15.99 -16.05
CA ILE A 32 13.09 15.58 -15.81
C ILE A 32 12.79 15.69 -14.32
N ASP A 33 11.88 16.59 -13.98
CA ASP A 33 11.38 16.80 -12.62
C ASP A 33 10.08 16.01 -12.38
N TRP A 34 9.89 15.56 -11.14
CA TRP A 34 8.63 15.03 -10.62
C TRP A 34 7.55 16.11 -10.58
N ASP A 35 6.27 15.69 -10.48
CA ASP A 35 5.11 16.60 -10.44
C ASP A 35 4.90 17.46 -11.70
N GLU A 36 5.60 17.17 -12.79
CA GLU A 36 5.60 17.99 -13.99
C GLU A 36 5.10 17.23 -15.24
N GLY A 37 4.49 18.00 -16.13
CA GLY A 37 4.03 17.53 -17.44
C GLY A 37 5.04 17.82 -18.53
N TRP A 38 5.31 16.83 -19.38
CA TRP A 38 6.38 16.88 -20.38
C TRP A 38 5.89 16.50 -21.77
N TYR A 39 6.29 17.31 -22.75
CA TYR A 39 6.10 17.09 -24.17
C TYR A 39 7.42 16.63 -24.79
N TRP A 40 7.41 15.57 -25.60
CA TRP A 40 8.58 15.11 -26.33
C TRP A 40 8.28 14.89 -27.81
N ARG A 41 9.30 15.10 -28.65
CA ARG A 41 9.25 14.86 -30.09
C ARG A 41 10.57 14.38 -30.64
N VAL A 42 10.52 13.57 -31.70
CA VAL A 42 11.70 13.03 -32.38
C VAL A 42 11.60 13.21 -33.89
N ARG A 43 12.72 13.47 -34.55
CA ARG A 43 12.84 13.57 -36.02
C ARG A 43 14.13 12.91 -36.50
N PRO A 44 14.18 12.42 -37.75
CA PRO A 44 15.42 11.88 -38.31
C PRO A 44 16.40 13.01 -38.64
N VAL A 45 17.68 12.71 -38.49
CA VAL A 45 18.80 13.51 -38.97
C VAL A 45 19.50 12.69 -40.06
N TYR A 46 19.49 13.23 -41.28
CA TYR A 46 20.03 12.57 -42.47
C TYR A 46 21.55 12.74 -42.56
N SER A 47 22.19 11.99 -43.46
CA SER A 47 23.65 11.94 -43.61
C SER A 47 24.30 13.26 -44.02
N ASP A 48 23.53 14.18 -44.61
CA ASP A 48 23.95 15.55 -44.95
C ASP A 48 23.70 16.54 -43.80
N ASN A 49 23.36 16.04 -42.60
CA ASN A 49 22.92 16.79 -41.43
C ASN A 49 21.61 17.57 -41.60
N SER A 50 20.88 17.36 -42.70
CA SER A 50 19.53 17.90 -42.81
C SER A 50 18.57 17.17 -41.86
N MET A 51 17.60 17.90 -41.32
CA MET A 51 16.63 17.38 -40.37
C MET A 51 15.31 17.10 -41.08
N GLY A 52 14.75 15.91 -40.90
CA GLY A 52 13.43 15.56 -41.40
C GLY A 52 12.29 16.15 -40.56
N GLY A 53 11.06 15.81 -40.94
CA GLY A 53 9.87 16.14 -40.15
C GLY A 53 9.82 15.38 -38.83
N TRP A 54 9.06 15.88 -37.86
CA TRP A 54 8.78 15.17 -36.62
C TRP A 54 7.95 13.92 -36.89
N ILE A 55 8.30 12.79 -36.27
CA ILE A 55 7.82 11.45 -36.66
C ILE A 55 6.96 10.72 -35.62
N LEU A 56 6.33 11.44 -34.67
CA LEU A 56 5.46 10.83 -33.65
C LEU A 56 3.97 10.98 -33.96
N ALA A 57 3.32 9.92 -34.47
CA ALA A 57 1.90 9.92 -34.80
C ALA A 57 1.03 9.37 -33.67
N HIS A 58 0.17 10.18 -33.06
CA HIS A 58 -0.75 9.77 -31.98
C HIS A 58 -1.85 8.89 -32.58
N PRO A 59 -2.19 7.74 -31.97
CA PRO A 59 -3.21 6.85 -32.51
C PRO A 59 -4.54 7.59 -32.76
N ASP A 60 -4.90 8.47 -31.83
CA ASP A 60 -6.18 9.20 -31.85
C ASP A 60 -6.11 10.66 -32.33
N ILE A 61 -4.91 11.20 -32.62
CA ILE A 61 -4.75 12.60 -33.06
C ILE A 61 -4.03 12.64 -34.41
N PRO A 62 -4.78 12.75 -35.52
CA PRO A 62 -4.19 12.86 -36.85
C PRO A 62 -3.24 14.07 -36.93
N ASN A 63 -2.05 13.85 -37.49
CA ASN A 63 -0.99 14.85 -37.67
C ASN A 63 -0.34 15.37 -36.37
N SER A 64 -0.43 14.66 -35.24
CA SER A 64 0.42 15.01 -34.10
C SER A 64 1.89 14.91 -34.49
N THR A 65 2.72 15.76 -33.89
CA THR A 65 4.18 15.74 -34.08
C THR A 65 4.95 15.46 -32.80
N ASP A 66 4.22 15.31 -31.69
CA ASP A 66 4.74 15.18 -30.34
C ASP A 66 3.88 14.22 -29.49
N ARG A 67 4.35 14.00 -28.27
CA ARG A 67 3.72 13.19 -27.23
C ARG A 67 3.80 13.91 -25.92
N TYR A 68 2.81 13.67 -25.07
CA TYR A 68 2.74 14.20 -23.72
C TYR A 68 2.74 13.05 -22.71
N PHE A 69 3.45 13.22 -21.61
CA PHE A 69 3.34 12.39 -20.42
C PHE A 69 3.41 13.29 -19.18
N ASN A 70 2.89 12.81 -18.06
CA ASN A 70 2.97 13.48 -16.77
C ASN A 70 3.66 12.55 -15.79
N ILE A 71 4.58 13.10 -15.01
CA ILE A 71 5.22 12.37 -13.92
C ILE A 71 4.51 12.76 -12.64
N ALA A 72 3.87 11.78 -12.00
CA ALA A 72 3.15 11.97 -10.74
C ALA A 72 4.06 12.53 -9.65
N SER A 73 3.46 12.93 -8.53
CA SER A 73 4.22 13.33 -7.35
C SER A 73 5.22 12.27 -6.95
N ALA A 74 6.42 12.72 -6.60
CA ALA A 74 7.41 11.85 -6.00
C ALA A 74 6.77 11.20 -4.76
N ARG A 75 6.57 9.87 -4.76
CA ARG A 75 6.05 9.15 -3.59
C ARG A 75 7.02 9.26 -2.40
N SER A 76 8.28 9.58 -2.68
CA SER A 76 9.36 9.88 -1.75
C SER A 76 10.39 10.76 -2.47
N SER A 77 11.03 11.71 -1.78
CA SER A 77 12.16 12.50 -2.31
C SER A 77 13.51 11.81 -2.14
N ALA A 78 13.50 10.57 -1.67
CA ALA A 78 14.72 9.86 -1.38
C ALA A 78 15.37 9.34 -2.67
N THR A 79 16.66 9.64 -2.80
CA THR A 79 17.52 9.06 -3.84
C THR A 79 18.72 8.45 -3.15
N ALA A 80 19.11 7.25 -3.58
CA ALA A 80 20.19 6.51 -2.97
C ALA A 80 21.23 6.10 -4.00
N THR A 81 22.46 6.58 -3.82
CA THR A 81 23.65 5.92 -4.35
C THR A 81 24.64 5.77 -3.21
N GLY A 82 24.78 4.55 -2.71
CA GLY A 82 25.74 4.23 -1.65
C GLY A 82 25.58 2.80 -1.13
N ASN A 83 26.69 2.19 -0.71
CA ASN A 83 26.65 1.03 0.18
C ASN A 83 26.46 1.55 1.61
N TYR A 84 25.39 1.15 2.28
CA TYR A 84 25.23 1.40 3.72
C TYR A 84 26.23 0.53 4.51
N GLN A 85 26.99 1.17 5.39
CA GLN A 85 27.95 0.54 6.32
C GLN A 85 27.75 1.07 7.77
N GLY A 86 26.59 1.69 8.03
CA GLY A 86 26.30 2.38 9.30
C GLY A 86 25.50 1.55 10.30
N GLU A 87 25.21 2.17 11.44
CA GLU A 87 24.20 1.72 12.42
C GLU A 87 22.96 2.62 12.30
N GLY A 88 21.79 2.12 12.69
CA GLY A 88 20.53 2.89 12.63
C GLY A 88 19.84 2.85 11.26
N ILE A 89 18.81 2.01 11.17
CA ILE A 89 17.87 1.94 10.04
C ILE A 89 16.47 2.18 10.60
N THR A 90 15.69 3.03 9.93
CA THR A 90 14.26 3.17 10.17
C THR A 90 13.52 2.55 9.00
N ILE A 91 12.65 1.57 9.26
CA ILE A 91 11.74 1.00 8.26
C ILE A 91 10.34 1.53 8.55
N PHE A 92 9.61 1.89 7.51
CA PHE A 92 8.24 2.36 7.61
C PHE A 92 7.41 1.88 6.42
N SER A 93 6.09 1.91 6.59
CA SER A 93 5.13 1.56 5.55
C SER A 93 3.97 2.54 5.51
N SER A 94 3.29 2.59 4.38
CA SER A 94 2.00 3.26 4.19
C SER A 94 0.96 2.22 3.89
N PHE A 95 -0.05 2.12 4.76
CA PHE A 95 -1.15 1.17 4.62
C PHE A 95 -1.99 1.43 3.38
N PHE A 96 -2.32 2.70 3.10
CA PHE A 96 -3.18 3.07 1.97
C PHE A 96 -2.46 3.07 0.62
N ASP A 97 -1.13 3.19 0.62
CA ASP A 97 -0.33 3.17 -0.61
C ASP A 97 0.24 1.79 -0.94
N TYR A 98 0.06 0.82 -0.03
CA TYR A 98 0.65 -0.51 -0.06
C TYR A 98 2.17 -0.46 -0.31
N TYR A 99 2.88 0.44 0.37
CA TYR A 99 4.28 0.73 0.09
C TYR A 99 5.11 0.67 1.35
N SER A 100 6.34 0.19 1.23
CA SER A 100 7.31 0.15 2.31
C SER A 100 8.66 0.68 1.88
N ALA A 101 9.36 1.32 2.80
CA ALA A 101 10.71 1.82 2.58
C ALA A 101 11.56 1.78 3.85
N ALA A 102 12.87 1.79 3.67
CA ALA A 102 13.85 1.92 4.74
C ALA A 102 14.77 3.10 4.47
N ILE A 103 15.09 3.85 5.51
CA ILE A 103 16.02 4.99 5.48
C ILE A 103 17.13 4.81 6.52
N ASP A 104 18.30 5.37 6.22
CA ASP A 104 19.39 5.51 7.19
C ASP A 104 19.17 6.69 8.17
N GLU A 105 20.06 6.84 9.15
CA GLU A 105 20.03 7.91 10.14
C GLU A 105 20.09 9.34 9.54
N ASN A 106 20.55 9.48 8.30
CA ASN A 106 20.65 10.75 7.60
C ASN A 106 19.42 11.00 6.70
N GLY A 107 18.45 10.09 6.69
CA GLY A 107 17.25 10.17 5.87
C GLY A 107 17.44 9.75 4.42
N ASN A 108 18.55 9.08 4.08
CA ASN A 108 18.72 8.50 2.75
C ASN A 108 17.95 7.19 2.68
N GLU A 109 17.14 6.98 1.64
CA GLU A 109 16.54 5.68 1.39
C GLU A 109 17.63 4.65 1.09
N ILE A 110 17.43 3.42 1.54
CA ILE A 110 18.35 2.30 1.33
C ILE A 110 17.64 1.07 0.79
N TRP A 111 16.31 1.02 0.87
CA TRP A 111 15.46 -0.05 0.36
C TRP A 111 14.03 0.44 0.19
N ASN A 112 13.29 -0.12 -0.77
CA ASN A 112 11.85 0.04 -0.90
C ASN A 112 11.18 -1.18 -1.54
N SER A 113 9.86 -1.30 -1.38
CA SER A 113 9.07 -2.38 -1.99
C SER A 113 8.93 -2.26 -3.52
N GLY A 114 9.41 -1.18 -4.12
CA GLY A 114 9.37 -0.95 -5.56
C GLY A 114 7.93 -0.87 -6.07
N ASP A 115 7.64 -1.65 -7.10
CA ASP A 115 6.30 -1.80 -7.67
C ASP A 115 5.47 -2.87 -6.92
N GLU A 116 6.04 -3.56 -5.92
CA GLU A 116 5.31 -4.54 -5.11
C GLU A 116 4.49 -3.84 -4.02
N GLU A 117 3.22 -4.23 -3.93
CA GLU A 117 2.24 -3.70 -2.99
C GLU A 117 2.39 -4.35 -1.60
N LEU A 118 3.52 -4.07 -0.95
CA LEU A 118 3.93 -4.64 0.32
C LEU A 118 3.87 -3.61 1.46
N ILE A 119 3.20 -3.99 2.54
CA ILE A 119 3.15 -3.23 3.80
C ILE A 119 4.02 -3.95 4.83
N TYR A 120 5.08 -3.30 5.29
CA TYR A 120 5.95 -3.77 6.36
C TYR A 120 5.26 -3.65 7.72
N TYR A 121 5.37 -4.70 8.52
CA TYR A 121 4.99 -4.75 9.93
C TYR A 121 6.20 -4.94 10.84
N ASN A 122 7.03 -5.96 10.58
CA ASN A 122 8.09 -6.39 11.50
C ASN A 122 9.27 -7.08 10.77
N THR A 123 10.35 -7.36 11.51
CA THR A 123 11.53 -8.05 11.00
C THR A 123 12.14 -8.98 12.06
N ASP A 124 12.83 -10.03 11.60
CA ASP A 124 13.66 -10.88 12.45
C ASP A 124 15.02 -10.25 12.83
N TYR A 125 15.33 -9.06 12.30
CA TYR A 125 16.62 -8.36 12.39
C TYR A 125 17.79 -9.02 11.62
N TYR A 126 17.56 -10.09 10.88
CA TYR A 126 18.56 -10.79 10.06
C TYR A 126 18.23 -10.80 8.55
N GLY A 127 17.24 -9.99 8.14
CA GLY A 127 16.92 -9.74 6.74
C GLY A 127 15.63 -10.43 6.26
N GLN A 128 14.83 -10.96 7.17
CA GLN A 128 13.46 -11.40 6.90
C GLN A 128 12.48 -10.31 7.33
N PHE A 129 11.54 -9.99 6.46
CA PHE A 129 10.47 -9.05 6.72
C PHE A 129 9.12 -9.77 6.82
N PHE A 130 8.27 -9.23 7.68
CA PHE A 130 6.91 -9.65 7.89
C PHE A 130 5.99 -8.47 7.62
N GLY A 131 4.86 -8.74 6.98
CA GLY A 131 3.99 -7.69 6.49
C GLY A 131 2.70 -8.24 5.90
N ALA A 132 2.07 -7.45 5.05
CA ALA A 132 0.96 -7.88 4.20
C ALA A 132 1.24 -7.51 2.74
N LYS A 133 0.68 -8.30 1.82
CA LYS A 133 0.72 -8.01 0.38
C LYS A 133 -0.70 -7.82 -0.13
N LEU A 134 -0.93 -6.81 -0.96
CA LEU A 134 -2.21 -6.66 -1.66
C LEU A 134 -2.42 -7.87 -2.58
N ASP A 135 -3.54 -8.56 -2.40
CA ASP A 135 -4.04 -9.62 -3.27
C ASP A 135 -5.52 -9.41 -3.56
N ASP A 136 -5.80 -8.67 -4.64
CA ASP A 136 -7.17 -8.41 -5.12
C ASP A 136 -7.97 -9.68 -5.48
N GLY A 137 -7.30 -10.84 -5.58
CA GLY A 137 -7.93 -12.12 -5.85
C GLY A 137 -8.40 -12.87 -4.60
N ALA A 138 -7.94 -12.47 -3.41
CA ALA A 138 -8.26 -13.11 -2.15
C ALA A 138 -9.59 -12.62 -1.56
N GLU A 139 -10.25 -13.45 -0.74
CA GLU A 139 -11.43 -13.03 0.02
C GLU A 139 -11.07 -11.92 1.00
N ASN A 140 -9.96 -12.09 1.71
CA ASN A 140 -9.33 -11.06 2.52
C ASN A 140 -8.10 -10.53 1.79
N TYR A 141 -8.20 -9.31 1.26
CA TYR A 141 -7.29 -8.74 0.26
C TYR A 141 -5.88 -8.38 0.77
N LEU A 142 -5.60 -8.55 2.06
CA LEU A 142 -4.31 -8.28 2.68
C LEU A 142 -3.82 -9.48 3.51
N PRO A 143 -3.56 -10.65 2.90
CA PRO A 143 -2.94 -11.73 3.61
C PRO A 143 -1.57 -11.32 4.15
N VAL A 144 -1.27 -11.75 5.36
CA VAL A 144 0.08 -11.57 5.92
C VAL A 144 1.10 -12.47 5.22
N VAL A 145 2.32 -11.95 5.07
CA VAL A 145 3.42 -12.56 4.33
C VAL A 145 4.75 -12.45 5.07
N GLU A 146 5.60 -13.46 4.87
CA GLU A 146 7.05 -13.35 5.04
C GLU A 146 7.67 -13.05 3.67
N TYR A 147 8.60 -12.10 3.61
CA TYR A 147 9.31 -11.75 2.38
C TYR A 147 10.77 -11.35 2.62
N ASP A 148 11.60 -11.49 1.59
CA ASP A 148 13.02 -11.12 1.64
C ASP A 148 13.27 -9.68 1.19
N LEU A 149 14.52 -9.21 1.33
CA LEU A 149 14.95 -7.87 0.90
C LEU A 149 14.84 -7.62 -0.62
N ASN A 150 14.62 -8.66 -1.43
CA ASN A 150 14.35 -8.52 -2.86
C ASN A 150 12.85 -8.58 -3.17
N ASN A 151 11.99 -8.47 -2.15
CA ASN A 151 10.53 -8.52 -2.24
C ASN A 151 9.99 -9.90 -2.67
N ASN A 152 10.79 -10.97 -2.55
CA ASN A 152 10.29 -12.32 -2.83
C ASN A 152 9.46 -12.81 -1.65
N ILE A 153 8.22 -13.25 -1.92
CA ILE A 153 7.38 -13.90 -0.91
C ILE A 153 7.94 -15.29 -0.59
N VAL A 154 8.21 -15.52 0.70
CA VAL A 154 8.70 -16.79 1.25
C VAL A 154 7.53 -17.62 1.76
N TRP A 155 6.57 -16.97 2.43
CA TRP A 155 5.37 -17.59 2.96
C TRP A 155 4.21 -16.59 2.94
N GLN A 156 2.98 -17.10 2.82
CA GLN A 156 1.75 -16.32 2.86
C GLN A 156 0.69 -17.15 3.59
N GLU A 157 -0.13 -16.50 4.41
CA GLU A 157 -1.28 -17.16 5.04
C GLU A 157 -2.38 -17.49 4.01
N PRO A 158 -3.39 -18.34 4.32
CA PRO A 158 -4.41 -18.72 3.35
C PRO A 158 -5.40 -17.61 2.99
N ALA A 159 -5.39 -16.47 3.70
CA ALA A 159 -6.33 -15.36 3.55
C ALA A 159 -7.79 -15.71 3.90
N ASP A 160 -8.00 -16.73 4.74
CA ASP A 160 -9.34 -17.14 5.21
C ASP A 160 -9.96 -16.12 6.18
N HIS A 161 -9.12 -15.32 6.83
CA HIS A 161 -9.52 -14.24 7.74
C HIS A 161 -8.82 -12.94 7.36
N PHE A 162 -9.38 -11.79 7.77
CA PHE A 162 -8.73 -10.51 7.59
C PHE A 162 -7.61 -10.35 8.62
N SER A 163 -6.37 -10.45 8.18
CA SER A 163 -5.18 -10.20 9.02
C SER A 163 -4.81 -8.73 9.06
N HIS A 164 -4.23 -8.30 10.19
CA HIS A 164 -3.79 -6.91 10.35
C HIS A 164 -2.65 -6.75 11.38
N HIS A 165 -2.02 -5.57 11.38
CA HIS A 165 -0.99 -5.06 12.31
C HIS A 165 0.36 -5.78 12.40
N ASP A 166 0.41 -7.07 12.71
CA ASP A 166 1.67 -7.75 13.02
C ASP A 166 1.68 -9.24 12.65
N MET A 167 2.88 -9.74 12.39
CA MET A 167 3.17 -11.14 12.12
C MET A 167 4.61 -11.45 12.55
N ILE A 168 4.80 -12.63 13.16
CA ILE A 168 6.11 -13.14 13.52
C ILE A 168 6.27 -14.62 13.13
N GLN A 169 7.51 -15.06 12.95
CA GLN A 169 7.85 -16.48 12.94
C GLN A 169 8.25 -16.94 14.35
N LEU A 170 7.68 -18.06 14.77
CA LEU A 170 7.96 -18.71 16.05
C LEU A 170 9.19 -19.62 15.97
N PRO A 171 9.86 -19.94 17.09
CA PRO A 171 11.05 -20.81 17.09
C PRO A 171 10.84 -22.24 16.57
N ASN A 172 9.59 -22.72 16.52
CA ASN A 172 9.21 -24.01 15.93
C ASN A 172 9.05 -23.94 14.40
N GLY A 173 9.22 -22.76 13.80
CA GLY A 173 9.00 -22.46 12.40
C GLY A 173 7.58 -22.04 12.07
N ASN A 174 6.60 -22.17 12.96
CA ASN A 174 5.24 -21.73 12.68
C ASN A 174 5.17 -20.20 12.61
N TYR A 175 4.09 -19.68 12.03
CA TYR A 175 3.82 -18.25 11.98
C TYR A 175 2.74 -17.89 12.98
N MET A 176 2.80 -16.68 13.51
CA MET A 176 1.75 -16.13 14.35
C MET A 176 1.33 -14.77 13.80
N SER A 177 0.04 -14.56 13.63
CA SER A 177 -0.54 -13.29 13.18
C SER A 177 -1.81 -12.94 13.97
N ILE A 178 -2.26 -11.70 13.81
CA ILE A 178 -3.53 -11.21 14.34
C ILE A 178 -4.53 -11.16 13.19
N VAL A 179 -5.72 -11.75 13.42
CA VAL A 179 -6.82 -11.78 12.46
C VAL A 179 -8.13 -11.36 13.11
N GLU A 180 -9.10 -10.92 12.32
CA GLU A 180 -10.47 -10.65 12.80
C GLU A 180 -11.20 -11.96 13.18
N ASP A 181 -11.92 -11.93 14.31
CA ASP A 181 -13.02 -12.83 14.68
C ASP A 181 -14.30 -11.98 14.76
N ILE A 182 -15.39 -12.46 14.15
CA ILE A 182 -16.65 -11.71 14.10
C ILE A 182 -17.75 -12.53 14.77
N ARG A 183 -18.33 -11.98 15.83
CA ARG A 183 -19.44 -12.60 16.58
C ARG A 183 -20.57 -11.61 16.76
N LEU A 184 -21.78 -12.12 17.00
CA LEU A 184 -22.90 -11.24 17.37
C LEU A 184 -22.73 -10.78 18.81
N GLY A 185 -22.91 -9.48 19.03
CA GLY A 185 -22.91 -8.84 20.33
C GLY A 185 -24.04 -7.83 20.48
N PRO A 186 -24.22 -7.27 21.68
CA PRO A 186 -25.30 -6.34 21.97
C PRO A 186 -25.06 -4.97 21.36
N ILE A 187 -26.14 -4.23 21.10
CA ILE A 187 -26.06 -2.78 20.88
C ILE A 187 -26.46 -2.09 22.20
N PRO A 188 -25.61 -1.22 22.78
CA PRO A 188 -25.93 -0.50 24.01
C PRO A 188 -27.21 0.32 23.90
N SER A 189 -27.95 0.41 25.01
CA SER A 189 -29.25 1.08 25.05
C SER A 189 -29.17 2.60 25.19
N ASP A 190 -27.98 3.12 25.48
CA ASP A 190 -27.71 4.49 25.90
C ASP A 190 -26.53 5.13 25.16
N LEU A 191 -26.33 4.73 23.88
CA LEU A 191 -25.33 5.35 23.02
C LEU A 191 -25.58 6.86 22.85
N ASP A 192 -24.48 7.63 22.83
CA ASP A 192 -24.53 9.09 22.73
C ASP A 192 -25.25 9.60 21.46
N GLY A 193 -25.78 10.82 21.53
CA GLY A 193 -26.48 11.45 20.43
C GLY A 193 -27.80 10.77 20.02
N GLY A 194 -28.32 9.85 20.86
CA GLY A 194 -29.53 9.08 20.56
C GLY A 194 -29.31 7.97 19.53
N LEU A 195 -28.06 7.54 19.34
CA LEU A 195 -27.68 6.56 18.33
C LEU A 195 -28.39 5.21 18.50
N SER A 196 -28.67 4.76 19.72
CA SER A 196 -29.48 3.55 19.97
C SER A 196 -30.88 3.64 19.33
N PHE A 197 -31.49 4.84 19.25
CA PHE A 197 -32.77 5.02 18.54
C PHE A 197 -32.64 4.88 17.03
N LEU A 198 -31.48 5.22 16.45
CA LEU A 198 -31.22 5.01 15.03
C LEU A 198 -31.11 3.51 14.72
N PHE A 199 -30.39 2.76 15.54
CA PHE A 199 -30.33 1.29 15.43
C PHE A 199 -31.72 0.65 15.57
N MET A 200 -32.54 1.10 16.54
CA MET A 200 -33.94 0.66 16.63
C MET A 200 -34.75 1.00 15.38
N GLY A 201 -34.49 2.15 14.76
CA GLY A 201 -35.09 2.55 13.48
C GLY A 201 -34.72 1.62 12.32
N LEU A 202 -33.56 0.96 12.38
CA LEU A 202 -33.12 -0.07 11.43
C LEU A 202 -33.68 -1.47 11.75
N GLY A 203 -34.36 -1.64 12.90
CA GLY A 203 -35.01 -2.89 13.30
C GLY A 203 -34.28 -3.69 14.37
N TYR A 204 -33.18 -3.18 14.92
CA TYR A 204 -32.51 -3.79 16.09
C TYR A 204 -33.28 -3.50 17.39
N LEU A 205 -33.03 -4.28 18.45
CA LEU A 205 -33.60 -4.06 19.77
C LEU A 205 -32.84 -2.97 20.55
N ALA A 206 -31.52 -2.91 20.39
CA ALA A 206 -30.61 -1.99 21.09
C ALA A 206 -30.89 -1.90 22.59
N ASN A 207 -30.99 -3.07 23.23
CA ASN A 207 -31.34 -3.19 24.66
C ASN A 207 -30.13 -3.43 25.58
N GLY A 208 -28.91 -3.47 25.03
CA GLY A 208 -27.67 -3.65 25.79
C GLY A 208 -27.35 -5.09 26.20
N PHE A 209 -28.13 -6.10 25.79
CA PHE A 209 -27.87 -7.49 26.18
C PHE A 209 -28.27 -8.56 25.14
N THR A 210 -28.94 -8.19 24.04
CA THR A 210 -29.27 -9.14 22.97
C THR A 210 -28.19 -9.15 21.93
N ASP A 211 -27.57 -10.30 21.69
CA ASP A 211 -26.57 -10.48 20.62
C ASP A 211 -27.25 -10.38 19.25
N GLU A 212 -27.12 -9.23 18.60
CA GLU A 212 -27.86 -8.91 17.38
C GLU A 212 -27.06 -8.15 16.34
N PHE A 213 -25.86 -7.67 16.69
CA PHE A 213 -25.03 -6.84 15.82
C PHE A 213 -23.64 -7.44 15.65
N PRO A 214 -23.00 -7.37 14.48
CA PRO A 214 -21.64 -7.89 14.30
C PRO A 214 -20.64 -7.08 15.13
N TRP A 215 -19.89 -7.75 15.99
CA TRP A 215 -18.74 -7.21 16.72
C TRP A 215 -17.48 -7.84 16.14
N VAL A 216 -16.47 -7.01 15.86
CA VAL A 216 -15.16 -7.42 15.34
C VAL A 216 -14.18 -7.39 16.50
N GLY A 217 -13.64 -8.54 16.86
CA GLY A 217 -12.60 -8.65 17.88
C GLY A 217 -11.36 -9.33 17.32
N ASP A 218 -10.23 -9.13 17.96
CA ASP A 218 -8.96 -9.68 17.51
C ASP A 218 -8.78 -11.12 17.97
N ARG A 219 -8.16 -11.90 17.10
CA ARG A 219 -7.80 -13.29 17.34
C ARG A 219 -6.36 -13.52 16.92
N ILE A 220 -5.58 -14.06 17.85
CA ILE A 220 -4.20 -14.47 17.57
C ILE A 220 -4.25 -15.89 17.06
N VAL A 221 -3.61 -16.15 15.92
CA VAL A 221 -3.59 -17.47 15.28
C VAL A 221 -2.16 -17.92 15.09
N GLU A 222 -1.88 -19.20 15.41
CA GLU A 222 -0.66 -19.88 15.01
C GLU A 222 -0.94 -20.74 13.77
N TRP A 223 -0.18 -20.47 12.70
CA TRP A 223 -0.22 -21.18 11.43
C TRP A 223 0.97 -22.11 11.31
N ASP A 224 0.73 -23.35 10.88
CA ASP A 224 1.83 -24.19 10.43
C ASP A 224 2.41 -23.71 9.09
N GLN A 225 3.53 -24.30 8.71
CA GLN A 225 4.23 -24.00 7.46
C GLN A 225 3.39 -24.22 6.18
N SER A 226 2.28 -24.96 6.27
CA SER A 226 1.35 -25.18 5.16
C SER A 226 0.15 -24.22 5.19
N GLY A 227 0.11 -23.27 6.14
CA GLY A 227 -0.98 -22.33 6.31
C GLY A 227 -2.17 -22.88 7.10
N ASN A 228 -2.04 -24.03 7.77
CA ASN A 228 -3.14 -24.54 8.60
C ASN A 228 -3.11 -23.88 9.98
N GLU A 229 -4.28 -23.46 10.48
CA GLU A 229 -4.43 -23.06 11.88
C GLU A 229 -4.20 -24.26 12.81
N VAL A 230 -3.22 -24.15 13.71
CA VAL A 230 -2.90 -25.19 14.72
C VAL A 230 -3.23 -24.77 16.15
N TRP A 231 -3.39 -23.47 16.38
CA TRP A 231 -3.79 -22.90 17.66
C TRP A 231 -4.38 -21.50 17.45
N SER A 232 -5.31 -21.09 18.30
CA SER A 232 -5.76 -19.70 18.33
C SER A 232 -6.24 -19.27 19.72
N TRP A 233 -6.33 -17.95 19.89
CA TRP A 233 -6.86 -17.28 21.06
C TRP A 233 -7.70 -16.09 20.59
N SER A 234 -8.95 -15.99 21.03
CA SER A 234 -9.88 -14.92 20.62
C SER A 234 -10.26 -14.03 21.80
N SER A 235 -10.30 -12.72 21.59
CA SER A 235 -10.75 -11.74 22.58
C SER A 235 -12.13 -12.07 23.15
N PHE A 236 -13.04 -12.63 22.34
CA PHE A 236 -14.38 -13.01 22.78
C PHE A 236 -14.42 -14.09 23.86
N ASP A 237 -13.38 -14.92 23.96
CA ASP A 237 -13.36 -16.04 24.91
C ASP A 237 -12.85 -15.61 26.29
N TYR A 238 -12.23 -14.43 26.39
CA TYR A 238 -11.52 -13.98 27.59
C TYR A 238 -11.91 -12.57 28.07
N TYR A 239 -12.49 -11.75 27.20
CA TYR A 239 -12.99 -10.42 27.54
C TYR A 239 -14.52 -10.36 27.49
N SER A 240 -15.06 -9.40 28.23
CA SER A 240 -16.50 -9.15 28.26
C SER A 240 -16.85 -8.12 27.22
N MET A 241 -17.84 -8.39 26.36
CA MET A 241 -18.41 -7.39 25.44
C MET A 241 -19.15 -6.24 26.17
N GLN A 242 -19.14 -6.21 27.51
CA GLN A 242 -19.54 -5.03 28.29
C GLN A 242 -18.42 -4.01 28.46
N ASP A 243 -17.18 -4.37 28.10
CA ASP A 243 -16.02 -3.48 28.11
C ASP A 243 -15.75 -3.00 26.67
N TYR A 244 -16.36 -1.88 26.30
CA TYR A 244 -16.25 -1.32 24.95
C TYR A 244 -16.14 0.20 25.03
N ASP A 245 -15.65 0.82 23.96
CA ASP A 245 -15.56 2.26 23.89
C ASP A 245 -16.93 2.92 23.67
N GLU A 246 -17.36 3.71 24.65
CA GLU A 246 -18.58 4.51 24.61
C GLU A 246 -18.35 5.95 24.11
N ILE A 247 -17.09 6.41 24.05
CA ILE A 247 -16.75 7.84 24.01
C ILE A 247 -16.14 8.26 22.68
N ALA A 248 -15.23 7.47 22.08
CA ALA A 248 -14.47 7.94 20.91
C ALA A 248 -15.26 7.88 19.59
N GLY A 249 -16.56 7.62 19.63
CA GLY A 249 -17.44 7.66 18.46
C GLY A 249 -17.37 6.42 17.58
N THR A 250 -16.69 5.35 18.02
CA THR A 250 -16.64 4.05 17.34
C THR A 250 -18.03 3.49 17.00
N TRP A 251 -19.02 3.72 17.85
CA TRP A 251 -20.41 3.36 17.57
C TRP A 251 -21.04 4.11 16.39
N TRP A 252 -20.66 5.37 16.14
CA TRP A 252 -21.12 6.10 14.95
C TRP A 252 -20.55 5.48 13.67
N THR A 253 -19.27 5.11 13.69
CA THR A 253 -18.63 4.35 12.62
C THR A 253 -19.34 3.00 12.42
N ALA A 254 -19.63 2.31 13.52
CA ALA A 254 -20.32 1.03 13.48
C ALA A 254 -21.71 1.11 12.84
N PHE A 255 -22.46 2.19 13.11
CA PHE A 255 -23.73 2.44 12.46
C PHE A 255 -23.58 2.61 10.93
N SER A 256 -22.52 3.29 10.47
CA SER A 256 -22.26 3.44 9.03
C SER A 256 -21.72 2.19 8.35
N GLU A 257 -20.88 1.41 9.03
CA GLU A 257 -20.17 0.25 8.48
C GLU A 257 -20.94 -1.07 8.66
N GLY A 258 -21.89 -1.11 9.60
CA GLY A 258 -22.69 -2.30 9.89
C GLY A 258 -21.97 -3.34 10.75
N LYS A 259 -20.81 -3.00 11.35
CA LYS A 259 -20.06 -3.81 12.30
C LYS A 259 -19.42 -2.93 13.37
N PHE A 260 -19.35 -3.38 14.61
CA PHE A 260 -18.71 -2.64 15.71
C PHE A 260 -17.28 -3.14 15.89
N ASP A 261 -16.33 -2.25 15.68
CA ASP A 261 -14.91 -2.53 15.83
C ASP A 261 -14.52 -2.47 17.31
N TRP A 262 -14.44 -3.65 17.96
CA TRP A 262 -14.43 -3.75 19.41
C TRP A 262 -13.03 -3.62 19.99
N THR A 263 -12.08 -4.48 19.56
CA THR A 263 -10.75 -4.53 20.18
C THR A 263 -9.63 -3.93 19.33
N HIS A 264 -9.93 -3.43 18.12
CA HIS A 264 -8.98 -2.96 17.10
C HIS A 264 -7.58 -2.67 17.62
N ALA A 265 -6.61 -3.49 17.20
CA ALA A 265 -5.21 -3.36 17.60
C ALA A 265 -4.43 -2.24 16.87
#